data_AF-A0A420YQB3-F1
#
_entry.id   AF-A0A420YQB3-F1
#
_cell.length_a   1.000
_cell.length_b   1.000
_cell.length_c   1.000
_cell.angle_alpha   90.00
_cell.angle_beta   90.00
_cell.angle_gamma   90.00
#
_symmetry.space_group_name_H-M   'P 1'
#
loop_
_entity.id
_entity.type
_entity.pdbx_description
1 polymer ?
#
loop_
_entity_poly.entity_id
_entity_poly.type
_entity_poly.pdbx_seq_one_letter_code
_entity_poly.pdbx_strand_id
1 'polypeptide(L)'
;YGLKTAAFVTSHDKGAFGPWPTTEGLPTLELHRELPLDVQIKHHIAMELVDDILISNCYPTKEELSRIEGLDLDVVTFDVELVEGIPEIEKKIVLEEFHFNRGDQNDYFIRSTQSRVKYKGHRFEVFNAPNQIKRGDILIESSEYGHYAGELQIALKDMENSGKTNVVGKVVDIEHFILDEIKPWQKFKFRLK
;
A
#
# COMPACT_ATOMS: atom_id res chain seq x y z
N TYR A 1 18.44 -20.73 6.86
CA TYR A 1 19.90 -20.58 7.00
C TYR A 1 20.32 -19.36 7.83
N GLY A 2 19.41 -18.43 8.19
CA GLY A 2 19.76 -17.29 9.06
C GLY A 2 20.85 -16.39 8.48
N LEU A 3 20.97 -16.39 7.14
CA LEU A 3 21.96 -15.58 6.43
C LEU A 3 21.36 -14.20 6.21
N LYS A 4 22.18 -13.17 6.40
CA LYS A 4 21.81 -11.82 6.02
C LYS A 4 21.75 -11.70 4.49
N THR A 5 20.68 -11.14 3.98
CA THR A 5 20.36 -11.01 2.57
C THR A 5 20.17 -9.54 2.23
N ALA A 6 20.53 -9.17 1.00
CA ALA A 6 20.43 -7.79 0.53
C ALA A 6 19.97 -7.76 -0.93
N ALA A 7 19.29 -6.68 -1.31
CA ALA A 7 18.97 -6.36 -2.69
C ALA A 7 19.27 -4.91 -3.01
N PHE A 8 19.50 -4.66 -4.30
CA PHE A 8 19.72 -3.34 -4.86
C PHE A 8 18.45 -2.74 -5.45
N VAL A 9 18.26 -1.45 -5.16
CA VAL A 9 17.33 -0.54 -5.83
C VAL A 9 18.13 0.53 -6.58
N THR A 10 17.50 1.24 -7.51
CA THR A 10 18.18 2.24 -8.34
C THR A 10 17.51 3.61 -8.27
N SER A 11 18.31 4.66 -8.08
CA SER A 11 17.88 6.03 -8.35
C SER A 11 17.72 6.25 -9.84
N HIS A 12 16.81 7.16 -10.19
CA HIS A 12 16.53 7.63 -11.54
C HIS A 12 17.14 8.99 -11.86
N ASP A 13 17.99 9.54 -10.99
CA ASP A 13 18.69 10.76 -11.31
C ASP A 13 19.58 10.58 -12.55
N LYS A 14 19.47 11.50 -13.52
CA LYS A 14 20.30 11.49 -14.72
C LYS A 14 21.78 11.80 -14.42
N GLY A 15 22.04 12.44 -13.28
CA GLY A 15 23.37 12.69 -12.76
C GLY A 15 23.92 11.55 -11.90
N ALA A 16 23.12 10.53 -11.58
CA ALA A 16 23.61 9.39 -10.81
C ALA A 16 24.58 8.57 -11.65
N PHE A 17 25.67 8.15 -11.02
CA PHE A 17 26.70 7.31 -11.61
C PHE A 17 26.81 5.98 -10.87
N GLY A 18 27.19 4.95 -11.61
CA GLY A 18 27.53 3.63 -11.09
C GLY A 18 29.01 3.30 -11.33
N PRO A 19 29.38 2.02 -11.23
CA PRO A 19 30.76 1.59 -11.49
C PRO A 19 31.17 1.70 -12.97
N TRP A 20 30.19 1.77 -13.90
CA TRP A 20 30.42 1.84 -15.34
C TRP A 20 29.81 3.13 -15.94
N PRO A 21 30.35 3.66 -17.06
CA PRO A 21 29.85 4.87 -17.71
C PRO A 21 28.41 4.77 -18.24
N THR A 22 27.92 3.55 -18.50
CA THR A 22 26.54 3.29 -18.91
C THR A 22 25.70 2.97 -17.69
N THR A 23 24.69 3.79 -17.41
CA THR A 23 23.82 3.66 -16.24
C THR A 23 22.37 3.55 -16.69
N GLU A 24 21.92 2.34 -17.05
CA GLU A 24 20.50 2.04 -17.32
C GLU A 24 19.76 1.62 -16.04
N GLY A 25 20.19 2.16 -14.89
CA GLY A 25 19.79 1.68 -13.56
C GLY A 25 20.41 0.32 -13.19
N LEU A 26 20.66 0.12 -11.89
CA LEU A 26 21.31 -1.10 -11.38
C LEU A 26 20.49 -1.84 -10.30
N PRO A 27 19.17 -2.08 -10.52
CA PRO A 27 18.34 -2.80 -9.55
C PRO A 27 18.63 -4.32 -9.57
N THR A 28 18.23 -5.01 -8.50
CA THR A 28 18.24 -6.48 -8.45
C THR A 28 17.07 -7.10 -9.21
N LEU A 29 15.89 -6.51 -9.11
CA LEU A 29 14.71 -6.97 -9.84
C LEU A 29 14.52 -6.16 -11.12
N GLU A 30 14.36 -6.85 -12.26
CA GLU A 30 14.16 -6.16 -13.55
C GLU A 30 12.89 -5.30 -13.56
N LEU A 31 11.83 -5.76 -12.88
CA LEU A 31 10.59 -5.01 -12.67
C LEU A 31 10.83 -3.61 -12.06
N HIS A 32 11.90 -3.45 -11.27
CA HIS A 32 12.23 -2.21 -10.58
C HIS A 32 12.92 -1.17 -11.45
N ARG A 33 13.40 -1.54 -12.64
CA ARG A 33 14.28 -0.70 -13.47
C ARG A 33 13.71 0.67 -13.76
N GLU A 34 12.39 0.78 -13.94
CA GLU A 34 11.69 2.02 -14.31
C GLU A 34 10.76 2.54 -13.20
N LEU A 35 10.80 1.93 -12.01
CA LEU A 35 9.92 2.32 -10.90
C LEU A 35 10.56 3.42 -10.04
N PRO A 36 9.77 4.36 -9.48
CA PRO A 36 10.28 5.31 -8.50
C PRO A 36 11.00 4.59 -7.35
N LEU A 37 12.10 5.19 -6.88
CA LEU A 37 12.96 4.58 -5.87
C LEU A 37 12.19 4.14 -4.61
N ASP A 38 11.23 4.93 -4.15
CA ASP A 38 10.40 4.59 -2.99
C ASP A 38 9.47 3.39 -3.25
N VAL A 39 8.95 3.23 -4.47
CA VAL A 39 8.12 2.08 -4.87
C VAL A 39 8.96 0.79 -4.91
N GLN A 40 10.21 0.88 -5.39
CA GLN A 40 11.14 -0.26 -5.37
C GLN A 40 11.38 -0.76 -3.93
N ILE A 41 11.60 0.19 -3.00
CA ILE A 41 11.81 -0.09 -1.57
C ILE A 41 10.54 -0.71 -0.95
N LYS A 42 9.37 -0.10 -1.17
CA LYS A 42 8.07 -0.62 -0.69
C LYS A 42 7.82 -2.06 -1.15
N HIS A 43 8.16 -2.40 -2.40
CA HIS A 43 8.03 -3.76 -2.91
C HIS A 43 8.94 -4.76 -2.16
N HIS A 44 10.21 -4.39 -1.91
CA HIS A 44 11.12 -5.23 -1.13
C HIS A 44 10.64 -5.47 0.30
N ILE A 45 10.08 -4.44 0.94
CA ILE A 45 9.46 -4.56 2.28
C ILE A 45 8.27 -5.53 2.21
N ALA A 46 7.40 -5.41 1.20
CA ALA A 46 6.24 -6.28 1.06
C ALA A 46 6.59 -7.76 0.86
N MET A 47 7.63 -8.04 0.08
CA MET A 47 8.09 -9.42 -0.13
C MET A 47 8.69 -10.06 1.14
N GLU A 48 9.25 -9.28 2.06
CA GLU A 48 9.99 -9.75 3.26
C GLU A 48 11.04 -10.83 2.94
N LEU A 49 11.75 -10.67 1.82
CA LEU A 49 12.76 -11.62 1.34
C LEU A 49 14.20 -11.14 1.57
N VAL A 50 14.39 -9.88 1.94
CA VAL A 50 15.71 -9.26 2.13
C VAL A 50 15.78 -8.48 3.43
N ASP A 51 16.95 -8.45 4.05
CA ASP A 51 17.21 -7.71 5.29
C ASP A 51 17.68 -6.27 5.02
N ASP A 52 18.53 -6.09 4.00
CA ASP A 52 19.07 -4.79 3.61
C ASP A 52 18.61 -4.40 2.20
N ILE A 53 18.17 -3.15 2.04
CA ILE A 53 17.87 -2.55 0.73
C ILE A 53 18.90 -1.45 0.47
N LEU A 54 19.68 -1.62 -0.60
CA LEU A 54 20.81 -0.75 -0.93
C LEU A 54 20.55 0.03 -2.22
N ILE A 55 20.84 1.32 -2.22
CA ILE A 55 20.81 2.11 -3.46
C ILE A 55 22.11 1.84 -4.22
N SER A 56 21.98 1.36 -5.45
CA SER A 56 23.10 0.86 -6.27
C SER A 56 23.92 1.95 -6.96
N ASN A 57 23.33 3.12 -7.19
CA ASN A 57 23.93 4.26 -7.88
C ASN A 57 23.88 5.52 -7.00
N CYS A 58 24.82 6.42 -7.23
CA CYS A 58 24.98 7.64 -6.43
C CYS A 58 25.01 8.89 -7.32
N TYR A 59 24.37 10.00 -6.96
CA TYR A 59 23.55 10.21 -5.76
C TYR A 59 22.07 10.26 -6.13
N PRO A 60 21.16 9.75 -5.28
CA PRO A 60 19.74 10.07 -5.39
C PRO A 60 19.49 11.58 -5.30
N THR A 61 18.44 12.04 -5.96
CA THR A 61 18.02 13.45 -5.83
C THR A 61 17.45 13.73 -4.44
N LYS A 62 17.35 15.01 -4.08
CA LYS A 62 16.68 15.39 -2.83
C LYS A 62 15.20 14.99 -2.83
N GLU A 63 14.57 15.05 -3.99
CA GLU A 63 13.18 14.68 -4.22
C GLU A 63 12.95 13.16 -4.07
N GLU A 64 13.92 12.33 -4.48
CA GLU A 64 13.87 10.89 -4.22
C GLU A 64 14.05 10.58 -2.73
N LEU A 65 15.03 11.23 -2.09
CA LEU A 65 15.28 11.04 -0.66
C LEU A 65 14.10 11.49 0.20
N SER A 66 13.42 12.60 -0.14
CA SER A 66 12.27 13.09 0.62
C SER A 66 11.06 12.16 0.55
N ARG A 67 10.92 11.36 -0.52
CA ARG A 67 9.85 10.33 -0.60
C ARG A 67 10.10 9.12 0.28
N ILE A 68 11.37 8.85 0.58
CA ILE A 68 11.83 7.75 1.44
C ILE A 68 11.93 8.22 2.89
N GLU A 69 12.11 9.52 3.12
CA GLU A 69 12.14 10.12 4.44
C GLU A 69 10.87 9.79 5.23
N GLY A 70 11.05 9.22 6.43
CA GLY A 70 9.94 8.80 7.28
C GLY A 70 9.21 7.52 6.84
N LEU A 71 9.66 6.85 5.77
CA LEU A 71 9.19 5.52 5.44
C LEU A 71 9.60 4.54 6.54
N ASP A 72 8.65 3.72 6.98
CA ASP A 72 8.88 2.67 7.95
C ASP A 72 9.31 1.41 7.21
N LEU A 73 10.54 0.96 7.46
CA LEU A 73 11.13 -0.15 6.74
C LEU A 73 10.62 -1.52 7.23
N ASP A 74 9.87 -1.55 8.34
CA ASP A 74 9.27 -2.77 8.90
C ASP A 74 7.78 -2.94 8.53
N VAL A 75 7.17 -1.94 7.89
CA VAL A 75 5.73 -1.93 7.56
C VAL A 75 5.49 -1.41 6.15
N VAL A 76 4.79 -2.21 5.32
CA VAL A 76 4.43 -1.79 3.97
C VAL A 76 3.57 -0.53 4.03
N THR A 77 4.00 0.51 3.34
CA THR A 77 3.27 1.78 3.27
C THR A 77 2.77 2.00 1.86
N PHE A 78 1.46 2.10 1.71
CA PHE A 78 0.81 2.42 0.43
C PHE A 78 0.51 3.91 0.34
N ASP A 79 0.88 4.55 -0.77
CA ASP A 79 0.45 5.91 -1.05
C ASP A 79 -0.99 5.91 -1.59
N VAL A 80 -1.83 6.79 -1.05
CA VAL A 80 -3.27 6.78 -1.31
C VAL A 80 -3.84 8.15 -1.64
N GLU A 81 -4.91 8.13 -2.43
CA GLU A 81 -5.76 9.28 -2.74
C GLU A 81 -7.13 9.03 -2.09
N LEU A 82 -7.54 9.88 -1.15
CA LEU A 82 -8.83 9.76 -0.48
C LEU A 82 -9.94 10.43 -1.28
N VAL A 83 -11.16 9.90 -1.16
CA VAL A 83 -12.35 10.51 -1.78
C VAL A 83 -12.64 11.86 -1.11
N GLU A 84 -13.04 12.84 -1.92
CA GLU A 84 -13.43 14.17 -1.43
C GLU A 84 -14.62 14.05 -0.46
N GLY A 85 -14.54 14.76 0.66
CA GLY A 85 -15.60 14.71 1.67
C GLY A 85 -15.67 13.41 2.47
N ILE A 86 -14.62 12.57 2.45
CA ILE A 86 -14.51 11.41 3.35
C ILE A 86 -14.82 11.84 4.80
N PRO A 87 -15.73 11.14 5.50
CA PRO A 87 -16.05 11.51 6.87
C PRO A 87 -14.86 11.24 7.81
N GLU A 88 -14.83 11.98 8.92
CA GLU A 88 -13.67 12.05 9.81
C GLU A 88 -13.29 10.68 10.42
N ILE A 89 -14.28 9.82 10.71
CA ILE A 89 -14.03 8.50 11.29
C ILE A 89 -13.40 7.57 10.26
N GLU A 90 -13.94 7.53 9.03
CA GLU A 90 -13.41 6.76 7.91
C GLU A 90 -11.99 7.21 7.57
N LYS A 91 -11.72 8.53 7.58
CA LYS A 91 -10.38 9.08 7.39
C LYS A 91 -9.41 8.62 8.47
N LYS A 92 -9.82 8.62 9.74
CA LYS A 92 -9.02 8.09 10.86
C LYS A 92 -8.79 6.59 10.72
N ILE A 93 -9.81 5.85 10.31
CA ILE A 93 -9.68 4.42 10.04
C ILE A 93 -8.58 4.16 9.00
N VAL A 94 -8.52 4.95 7.93
CA VAL A 94 -7.49 4.76 6.89
C VAL A 94 -6.10 5.24 7.34
N LEU A 95 -5.99 6.41 8.00
CA LEU A 95 -4.68 7.04 8.20
C LEU A 95 -4.04 6.80 9.57
N GLU A 96 -4.82 6.44 10.58
CA GLU A 96 -4.35 6.40 11.98
C GLU A 96 -4.47 5.02 12.63
N GLU A 97 -5.32 4.12 12.08
CA GLU A 97 -5.48 2.79 12.65
C GLU A 97 -4.35 1.84 12.27
N PHE A 98 -4.15 0.85 13.12
CA PHE A 98 -3.22 -0.24 12.86
C PHE A 98 -3.85 -1.27 11.92
N HIS A 99 -3.24 -1.47 10.76
CA HIS A 99 -3.70 -2.44 9.77
C HIS A 99 -2.76 -3.64 9.65
N PHE A 100 -3.39 -4.81 9.48
CA PHE A 100 -2.73 -6.03 9.06
C PHE A 100 -3.72 -6.87 8.27
N ASN A 101 -3.22 -7.64 7.32
CA ASN A 101 -4.04 -8.53 6.52
C ASN A 101 -4.51 -9.71 7.38
N ARG A 102 -5.80 -10.01 7.38
CA ARG A 102 -6.34 -11.14 8.12
C ARG A 102 -5.82 -12.48 7.55
N GLY A 103 -5.65 -13.47 8.43
CA GLY A 103 -5.07 -14.76 8.05
C GLY A 103 -5.89 -15.58 7.04
N ASP A 104 -7.21 -15.48 7.08
CA ASP A 104 -8.14 -16.05 6.09
C ASP A 104 -8.18 -15.17 4.83
N GLN A 105 -7.25 -15.45 3.92
CA GLN A 105 -7.17 -14.77 2.64
C GLN A 105 -8.28 -15.22 1.68
N ASN A 106 -8.70 -14.28 0.83
CA ASN A 106 -9.44 -14.57 -0.39
C ASN A 106 -8.81 -13.79 -1.54
N ASP A 107 -9.09 -14.21 -2.77
CA ASP A 107 -8.47 -13.62 -3.97
C ASP A 107 -9.05 -12.24 -4.35
N TYR A 108 -9.92 -11.68 -3.53
CA TYR A 108 -10.67 -10.45 -3.83
C TYR A 108 -10.27 -9.28 -2.92
N PHE A 109 -9.82 -9.53 -1.69
CA PHE A 109 -9.61 -8.49 -0.70
C PHE A 109 -8.43 -8.76 0.23
N ILE A 110 -7.67 -7.71 0.52
CA ILE A 110 -6.88 -7.58 1.76
C ILE A 110 -7.82 -7.04 2.83
N ARG A 111 -7.90 -7.70 3.99
CA ARG A 111 -8.91 -7.37 5.02
C ARG A 111 -8.27 -6.94 6.34
N SER A 112 -8.66 -5.78 6.84
CA SER A 112 -8.27 -5.24 8.14
C SER A 112 -9.47 -5.10 9.07
N THR A 113 -9.58 -6.00 10.05
CA THR A 113 -10.79 -6.14 10.87
C THR A 113 -10.80 -5.37 12.19
N GLN A 114 -9.68 -4.76 12.59
CA GLN A 114 -9.59 -4.10 13.91
C GLN A 114 -10.49 -2.86 14.02
N SER A 115 -10.61 -2.06 12.96
CA SER A 115 -11.45 -0.87 12.92
C SER A 115 -12.91 -1.19 13.28
N ARG A 116 -13.47 -2.26 12.71
CA ARG A 116 -14.81 -2.75 13.03
C ARG A 116 -15.03 -3.00 14.54
N VAL A 117 -14.03 -3.52 15.24
CA VAL A 117 -14.13 -3.81 16.68
C VAL A 117 -14.06 -2.52 17.49
N LYS A 118 -13.11 -1.64 17.14
CA LYS A 118 -12.87 -0.36 17.83
C LYS A 118 -14.04 0.61 17.69
N TYR A 119 -14.63 0.67 16.50
CA TYR A 119 -15.74 1.58 16.16
C TYR A 119 -17.11 0.90 16.26
N LYS A 120 -17.22 -0.19 17.04
CA LYS A 120 -18.49 -0.87 17.25
C LYS A 120 -19.54 0.09 17.84
N GLY A 121 -20.68 0.19 17.17
CA GLY A 121 -21.77 1.10 17.56
C GLY A 121 -21.73 2.46 16.87
N HIS A 122 -20.64 2.78 16.14
CA HIS A 122 -20.65 3.86 15.18
C HIS A 122 -21.51 3.48 13.96
N ARG A 123 -22.26 4.44 13.43
CA ARG A 123 -23.06 4.26 12.22
C ARG A 123 -22.30 4.81 11.01
N PHE A 124 -21.74 3.88 10.23
CA PHE A 124 -21.16 4.13 8.91
C PHE A 124 -22.30 4.31 7.91
N GLU A 125 -22.59 5.55 7.52
CA GLU A 125 -23.57 5.86 6.48
C GLU A 125 -23.00 5.56 5.10
N VAL A 126 -23.85 5.17 4.15
CA VAL A 126 -23.45 5.07 2.75
C VAL A 126 -23.29 6.49 2.21
N PHE A 127 -22.08 6.86 1.77
CA PHE A 127 -21.79 8.18 1.21
C PHE A 127 -21.15 8.10 -0.18
N ASN A 128 -20.38 7.05 -0.47
CA ASN A 128 -19.77 6.85 -1.79
C ASN A 128 -19.71 5.35 -2.14
N ALA A 129 -20.78 4.86 -2.75
CA ALA A 129 -20.88 3.46 -3.20
C ALA A 129 -21.04 3.40 -4.73
N PRO A 130 -19.96 3.59 -5.51
CA PRO A 130 -20.02 3.48 -6.98
C PRO A 130 -20.42 2.06 -7.39
N ASN A 131 -21.12 1.92 -8.52
CA ASN A 131 -21.59 0.62 -9.01
C ASN A 131 -20.47 -0.40 -9.27
N GLN A 132 -19.24 0.06 -9.50
CA GLN A 132 -18.06 -0.78 -9.70
C GLN A 132 -17.00 -0.43 -8.68
N ILE A 133 -16.50 -1.45 -7.99
CA ILE A 133 -15.28 -1.43 -7.19
C ILE A 133 -14.15 -1.86 -8.12
N LYS A 134 -13.03 -1.15 -8.09
CA LYS A 134 -11.84 -1.43 -8.87
C LYS A 134 -10.71 -1.92 -7.99
N ARG A 135 -9.77 -2.66 -8.58
CA ARG A 135 -8.52 -3.00 -7.92
C ARG A 135 -7.84 -1.74 -7.36
N GLY A 136 -7.35 -1.86 -6.13
CA GLY A 136 -6.70 -0.78 -5.38
C GLY A 136 -7.67 0.14 -4.63
N ASP A 137 -8.99 0.02 -4.84
CA ASP A 137 -9.96 0.77 -4.05
C ASP A 137 -9.88 0.38 -2.57
N ILE A 138 -9.91 1.38 -1.72
CA ILE A 138 -9.95 1.25 -0.26
C ILE A 138 -11.42 1.34 0.14
N LEU A 139 -11.88 0.30 0.83
CA LEU A 139 -13.28 0.09 1.15
C LEU A 139 -13.47 0.17 2.66
N ILE A 140 -14.59 0.74 3.08
CA ILE A 140 -15.11 0.60 4.44
C ILE A 140 -16.55 0.14 4.34
N GLU A 141 -16.85 -0.99 4.98
CA GLU A 141 -18.20 -1.53 4.96
C GLU A 141 -19.17 -0.63 5.73
N SER A 142 -20.31 -0.29 5.10
CA SER A 142 -21.32 0.52 5.76
C SER A 142 -22.11 -0.28 6.80
N SER A 143 -22.93 0.43 7.57
CA SER A 143 -23.84 -0.19 8.53
C SER A 143 -24.89 -1.08 7.88
N GLU A 144 -25.16 -0.91 6.58
CA GLU A 144 -26.11 -1.75 5.82
C GLU A 144 -25.58 -3.17 5.57
N TYR A 145 -24.27 -3.38 5.69
CA TYR A 145 -23.62 -4.69 5.65
C TYR A 145 -23.65 -5.43 7.00
N GLY A 146 -24.33 -4.84 7.98
CA GLY A 146 -24.64 -5.45 9.27
C GLY A 146 -23.39 -5.75 10.08
N HIS A 147 -23.08 -7.04 10.23
CA HIS A 147 -21.97 -7.46 11.07
C HIS A 147 -20.63 -6.90 10.62
N TYR A 148 -20.42 -6.64 9.33
CA TYR A 148 -19.13 -6.19 8.78
C TYR A 148 -18.88 -4.69 8.87
N ALA A 149 -19.84 -3.90 9.36
CA ALA A 149 -19.75 -2.44 9.42
C ALA A 149 -18.42 -1.94 10.04
N GLY A 150 -17.75 -1.03 9.34
CA GLY A 150 -16.47 -0.44 9.75
C GLY A 150 -15.23 -1.28 9.45
N GLU A 151 -15.36 -2.46 8.83
CA GLU A 151 -14.22 -3.26 8.37
C GLU A 151 -13.57 -2.58 7.16
N LEU A 152 -12.25 -2.34 7.24
CA LEU A 152 -11.48 -1.79 6.13
C LEU A 152 -10.99 -2.92 5.23
N GLN A 153 -11.09 -2.73 3.91
CA GLN A 153 -10.60 -3.67 2.92
C GLN A 153 -9.87 -2.94 1.78
N ILE A 154 -8.97 -3.63 1.08
CA ILE A 154 -8.41 -3.17 -0.20
C ILE A 154 -8.83 -4.18 -1.26
N ALA A 155 -9.44 -3.71 -2.34
CA ALA A 155 -9.85 -4.57 -3.44
C ALA A 155 -8.65 -5.05 -4.27
N LEU A 156 -8.57 -6.36 -4.51
CA LEU A 156 -7.56 -6.99 -5.37
C LEU A 156 -8.08 -7.23 -6.81
N LYS A 157 -9.39 -7.19 -7.02
CA LYS A 157 -10.04 -7.42 -8.31
C LYS A 157 -11.20 -6.45 -8.49
N ASP A 158 -11.53 -6.19 -9.75
CA ASP A 158 -12.73 -5.44 -10.11
C ASP A 158 -13.98 -6.27 -9.80
N MET A 159 -15.02 -5.61 -9.30
CA MET A 159 -16.30 -6.26 -8.95
C MET A 159 -17.46 -5.28 -8.91
N GLU A 160 -18.68 -5.81 -8.97
CA GLU A 160 -19.89 -5.00 -8.77
C GLU A 160 -20.07 -4.67 -7.28
N ASN A 161 -20.38 -3.41 -7.00
CA ASN A 161 -20.74 -2.98 -5.65
C ASN A 161 -22.23 -3.24 -5.45
N SER A 162 -22.61 -3.80 -4.31
CA SER A 162 -24.02 -3.97 -3.94
C SER A 162 -24.73 -2.65 -3.58
N GLY A 163 -24.04 -1.51 -3.68
CA GLY A 163 -24.51 -0.19 -3.24
C GLY A 163 -24.36 0.05 -1.74
N LYS A 164 -23.66 -0.84 -1.03
CA LYS A 164 -23.56 -0.83 0.44
C LYS A 164 -22.14 -0.64 0.95
N THR A 165 -21.14 -0.80 0.09
CA THR A 165 -19.74 -0.66 0.48
C THR A 165 -19.26 0.73 0.08
N ASN A 166 -18.72 1.48 1.03
CA ASN A 166 -18.15 2.78 0.74
C ASN A 166 -16.75 2.62 0.17
N VAL A 167 -16.49 3.20 -1.01
CA VAL A 167 -15.14 3.43 -1.50
C VAL A 167 -14.66 4.73 -0.88
N VAL A 168 -13.64 4.66 -0.02
CA VAL A 168 -13.16 5.81 0.78
C VAL A 168 -11.87 6.42 0.21
N GLY A 169 -11.21 5.70 -0.69
CA GLY A 169 -9.99 6.14 -1.34
C GLY A 169 -9.46 5.06 -2.28
N LYS A 170 -8.25 5.26 -2.78
CA LYS A 170 -7.59 4.34 -3.70
C LYS A 170 -6.08 4.37 -3.50
N VAL A 171 -5.45 3.20 -3.56
CA VAL A 171 -3.99 3.04 -3.65
C VAL A 171 -3.52 3.51 -5.03
N VAL A 172 -2.43 4.27 -5.09
CA VAL A 172 -1.88 4.77 -6.36
C VAL A 172 -1.59 3.61 -7.33
N ASP A 173 -1.90 3.79 -8.61
CA ASP A 173 -1.87 2.73 -9.61
C ASP A 173 -0.51 2.04 -9.74
N ILE A 174 0.57 2.81 -9.58
CA ILE A 174 1.94 2.28 -9.67
C ILE A 174 2.28 1.29 -8.55
N GLU A 175 1.53 1.28 -7.44
CA GLU A 175 1.75 0.38 -6.30
C GLU A 175 0.81 -0.82 -6.31
N HIS A 176 -0.10 -0.93 -7.28
CA HIS A 176 -1.09 -2.02 -7.30
C HIS A 176 -0.46 -3.40 -7.32
N PHE A 177 0.69 -3.57 -7.98
CA PHE A 177 1.38 -4.86 -8.03
C PHE A 177 1.90 -5.30 -6.65
N ILE A 178 2.19 -4.36 -5.75
CA ILE A 178 2.65 -4.65 -4.39
C ILE A 178 1.52 -5.28 -3.55
N LEU A 179 0.26 -5.02 -3.88
CA LEU A 179 -0.88 -5.64 -3.19
C LEU A 179 -0.88 -7.17 -3.30
N ASP A 180 -0.33 -7.73 -4.37
CA ASP A 180 -0.24 -9.19 -4.55
C ASP A 180 0.79 -9.84 -3.62
N GLU A 181 1.74 -9.05 -3.09
CA GLU A 181 2.77 -9.53 -2.17
C GLU A 181 2.29 -9.56 -0.71
N ILE A 182 1.12 -8.97 -0.39
CA ILE A 182 0.64 -8.85 0.98
C ILE A 182 0.23 -10.21 1.56
N LYS A 183 1.03 -10.70 2.49
CA LYS A 183 0.88 -12.01 3.13
C LYS A 183 -0.15 -12.01 4.26
N PRO A 184 -0.62 -13.20 4.69
CA PRO A 184 -1.43 -13.34 5.91
C PRO A 184 -0.70 -12.73 7.10
N TRP A 185 -1.42 -11.95 7.91
CA TRP A 185 -0.92 -11.28 9.13
C TRP A 185 0.12 -10.17 8.91
N GLN A 186 0.47 -9.87 7.65
CA GLN A 186 1.41 -8.81 7.34
C GLN A 186 0.80 -7.44 7.62
N LYS A 187 1.60 -6.57 8.23
CA LYS A 187 1.20 -5.22 8.61
C LYS A 187 1.34 -4.30 7.40
N PHE A 188 0.43 -3.35 7.31
CA PHE A 188 0.50 -2.29 6.32
C PHE A 188 -0.04 -0.99 6.90
N LYS A 189 0.22 0.13 6.22
CA LYS A 189 -0.33 1.44 6.53
C LYS A 189 -0.49 2.25 5.26
N PHE A 190 -1.16 3.39 5.40
CA PHE A 190 -1.43 4.30 4.30
C PHE A 190 -0.77 5.65 4.55
N ARG A 191 -0.32 6.30 3.48
CA ARG A 191 0.23 7.66 3.49
C ARG A 191 -0.47 8.46 2.40
N LEU A 192 -0.84 9.70 2.71
CA LEU A 192 -1.40 10.60 1.70
C LEU A 192 -0.33 10.93 0.67
N LYS A 193 -0.70 10.83 -0.60
CA LYS A 193 0.12 11.26 -1.73
C LYS A 193 0.30 12.78 -1.76
#